data_AF-A0A1G7QVM1-F1
#
_entry.id   AF-A0A1G7QVM1-F1
#
_cell.length_a   1.000
_cell.length_b   1.000
_cell.length_c   1.000
_cell.angle_alpha   90.00
_cell.angle_beta   90.00
_cell.angle_gamma   90.00
#
_symmetry.space_group_name_H-M   'P 1'
#
loop_
_entity.id
_entity.type
_entity.pdbx_description
1 polymer ?
#
loop_
_entity_poly.entity_id
_entity_poly.type
_entity_poly.pdbx_seq_one_letter_code
_entity_poly.pdbx_strand_id
1 'polypeptide(L)'
;MSRPEWLPTTHVEVGVHVYETTRFATRLYPEQDRATVRIDGSDAHVTVFGHHGDLVRLRDVLAEVVTQLETARSTTSTTAA
;
A
#
# COMPACT_ATOMS: atom_id res chain seq x y z
N MET A 1 13.34 19.43 9.96
CA MET A 1 12.97 19.59 11.39
C MET A 1 12.77 18.19 11.97
N SER A 2 13.33 17.89 13.13
CA SER A 2 13.20 16.56 13.77
C SER A 2 11.94 16.50 14.63
N ARG A 3 11.26 15.34 14.64
CA ARG A 3 10.02 15.12 15.40
C ARG A 3 10.29 15.12 16.92
N PRO A 4 9.52 15.85 17.74
CA PRO A 4 9.65 15.84 19.20
C PRO A 4 9.35 14.47 19.83
N GLU A 5 10.15 14.07 20.83
CA GLU A 5 10.11 12.74 21.48
C GLU A 5 8.86 12.47 22.32
N TRP A 6 8.11 13.52 22.69
CA TRP A 6 6.88 13.43 23.48
C TRP A 6 5.62 13.12 22.66
N LEU A 7 5.72 13.07 21.32
CA LEU A 7 4.60 12.70 20.46
C LEU A 7 4.42 11.19 20.45
N PRO A 8 3.32 10.63 21.00
CA PRO A 8 3.10 9.19 21.04
C PRO A 8 3.27 8.59 19.64
N THR A 9 4.15 7.61 19.53
CA THR A 9 4.32 6.82 18.30
C THR A 9 3.15 5.86 18.22
N THR A 10 1.98 6.36 17.82
CA THR A 10 0.81 5.50 17.60
C THR A 10 1.06 4.70 16.32
N HIS A 11 1.39 3.42 16.49
CA HIS A 11 1.37 2.47 15.39
C HIS A 11 -0.08 2.14 15.09
N VAL A 12 -0.62 2.70 14.01
CA VAL A 12 -1.93 2.33 13.47
C VAL A 12 -1.69 1.35 12.34
N GLU A 13 -2.04 0.08 12.55
CA GLU A 13 -2.06 -0.92 11.49
C GLU A 13 -3.48 -1.01 10.94
N VAL A 14 -3.64 -0.69 9.65
CA VAL A 14 -4.91 -0.84 8.93
C VAL A 14 -4.74 -1.99 7.95
N GLY A 15 -5.25 -3.17 8.32
CA GLY A 15 -5.34 -4.31 7.43
C GLY A 15 -6.57 -4.18 6.53
N VAL A 16 -6.38 -3.90 5.25
CA VAL A 16 -7.46 -3.94 4.26
C VAL A 16 -7.40 -5.27 3.52
N HIS A 17 -8.40 -6.13 3.76
CA HIS A 17 -8.62 -7.33 2.95
C HIS A 17 -9.54 -6.97 1.77
N VAL A 18 -8.98 -6.96 0.58
CA VAL A 18 -9.70 -6.73 -0.68
C VAL A 18 -9.93 -8.06 -1.38
N TYR A 19 -11.13 -8.24 -1.94
CA TYR A 19 -11.49 -9.42 -2.71
C TYR A 19 -11.21 -9.20 -4.20
N GLU A 20 -11.15 -10.28 -4.98
CA GLU A 20 -10.81 -10.24 -6.41
C GLU A 20 -11.72 -9.31 -7.24
N THR A 21 -12.97 -9.13 -6.80
CA THR A 21 -13.95 -8.26 -7.47
C THR A 21 -13.86 -6.79 -7.05
N THR A 22 -13.02 -6.46 -6.07
CA THR A 22 -12.87 -5.10 -5.56
C THR A 22 -12.25 -4.20 -6.62
N ARG A 23 -12.93 -3.10 -6.93
CA ARG A 23 -12.41 -2.06 -7.83
C ARG A 23 -11.71 -0.97 -7.03
N PHE A 24 -10.60 -0.47 -7.56
CA PHE A 24 -9.87 0.66 -7.01
C PHE A 24 -10.04 1.88 -7.90
N ALA A 25 -10.37 3.02 -7.30
CA ALA A 25 -10.44 4.30 -8.00
C ALA A 25 -9.34 5.23 -7.48
N THR A 26 -8.57 5.82 -8.38
CA THR A 26 -7.50 6.76 -8.04
C THR A 26 -7.96 8.20 -8.20
N ARG A 27 -7.57 9.06 -7.26
CA ARG A 27 -7.67 10.52 -7.37
C ARG A 27 -6.30 11.13 -7.19
N LEU A 28 -5.88 11.93 -8.17
CA LEU A 28 -4.56 12.55 -8.20
C LEU A 28 -4.69 14.04 -7.89
N TYR A 29 -3.77 14.55 -7.08
CA TYR A 29 -3.66 15.97 -6.73
C TYR A 29 -2.20 16.42 -6.92
N PRO A 30 -1.78 16.69 -8.18
CA PRO A 30 -0.38 16.99 -8.49
C PRO A 30 0.18 18.19 -7.70
N GLU A 31 -0.63 19.23 -7.52
CA GLU A 31 -0.27 20.45 -6.77
C GLU A 31 0.01 20.21 -5.28
N GLN A 32 -0.29 19.01 -4.76
CA GLN A 32 -0.18 18.65 -3.34
C GLN A 32 0.72 17.44 -3.11
N ASP A 33 1.42 16.94 -4.14
CA ASP A 33 2.19 15.69 -4.09
C ASP A 33 1.39 14.54 -3.44
N ARG A 34 0.11 14.43 -3.83
CA ARG A 34 -0.87 13.56 -3.16
C ARG A 34 -1.64 12.69 -4.14
N ALA A 35 -1.78 11.42 -3.79
CA ALA A 35 -2.70 10.49 -4.42
C ALA A 35 -3.58 9.80 -3.38
N THR A 36 -4.86 9.60 -3.71
CA THR A 36 -5.80 8.83 -2.90
C THR A 36 -6.28 7.63 -3.70
N VAL A 37 -6.17 6.44 -3.11
CA VAL A 37 -6.77 5.21 -3.62
C VAL A 37 -8.04 4.96 -2.81
N ARG A 38 -9.17 4.86 -3.50
CA ARG A 38 -10.46 4.50 -2.92
C ARG A 38 -10.80 3.07 -3.28
N ILE A 39 -11.40 2.38 -2.31
CA ILE A 39 -11.99 1.06 -2.51
C ILE A 39 -13.45 1.30 -2.90
N ASP A 40 -13.84 0.86 -4.09
CA ASP A 40 -15.21 1.07 -4.57
C ASP A 40 -16.22 0.33 -3.68
N GLY A 41 -17.34 0.98 -3.36
CA GLY A 41 -18.33 0.48 -2.40
C GLY A 41 -17.93 0.60 -0.91
N SER A 42 -16.81 1.23 -0.58
CA SER A 42 -16.39 1.50 0.80
C SER A 42 -16.02 2.98 1.01
N ASP A 43 -16.25 3.47 2.22
CA ASP A 43 -15.71 4.77 2.67
C ASP A 43 -14.21 4.66 3.03
N ALA A 44 -13.66 3.45 3.06
CA ALA A 44 -12.24 3.21 3.24
C ALA A 44 -11.44 3.73 2.04
N HIS A 45 -10.46 4.59 2.34
CA HIS A 45 -9.54 5.12 1.37
C HIS A 45 -8.15 5.24 1.98
N VAL A 46 -7.14 4.99 1.16
CA VAL A 46 -5.73 5.14 1.53
C VAL A 46 -5.22 6.37 0.80
N THR A 47 -4.77 7.37 1.56
CA THR A 47 -4.11 8.55 0.99
C THR A 47 -2.62 8.45 1.25
N VAL A 48 -1.85 8.51 0.17
CA VAL A 48 -0.38 8.50 0.23
C VAL A 48 0.11 9.90 -0.11
N PHE A 49 0.97 10.42 0.77
CA PHE A 49 1.72 11.65 0.57
C PHE A 49 3.18 11.28 0.35
N GLY A 50 3.81 11.86 -0.64
CA GLY A 50 5.22 11.65 -0.91
C GLY A 50 5.63 12.31 -2.20
N HIS A 51 6.89 12.72 -2.28
CA HIS A 51 7.43 13.23 -3.53
C HIS A 51 7.45 12.10 -4.57
N HIS A 52 7.46 12.47 -5.86
CA HIS A 52 7.42 11.51 -6.97
C HIS A 52 8.44 10.37 -6.82
N GLY A 53 9.68 10.66 -6.39
CA GLY A 53 10.71 9.65 -6.19
C GLY A 53 10.38 8.62 -5.10
N ASP A 54 9.75 9.07 -3.99
CA ASP A 54 9.34 8.19 -2.90
C ASP A 54 8.16 7.29 -3.31
N LEU A 55 7.22 7.83 -4.09
CA LEU A 55 6.09 7.08 -4.64
C LEU A 55 6.55 6.02 -5.65
N VAL A 56 7.54 6.35 -6.48
CA VAL A 56 8.18 5.39 -7.40
C VAL A 56 8.85 4.26 -6.61
N ARG A 57 9.59 4.59 -5.55
CA ARG A 57 10.21 3.59 -4.68
C ARG A 57 9.18 2.71 -3.99
N LEU A 58 8.09 3.29 -3.49
CA LEU A 58 7.00 2.52 -2.87
C LEU A 58 6.36 1.54 -3.86
N ARG A 59 6.13 1.97 -5.10
CA ARG A 59 5.65 1.08 -6.18
C ARG A 59 6.59 -0.12 -6.37
N ASP A 60 7.90 0.13 -6.45
CA ASP A 60 8.88 -0.92 -6.71
C ASP A 60 8.93 -1.93 -5.54
N VAL A 61 8.87 -1.45 -4.30
CA VAL A 61 8.77 -2.32 -3.11
C VAL A 61 7.50 -3.18 -3.12
N LEU A 62 6.35 -2.60 -3.46
CA LEU A 62 5.09 -3.37 -3.53
C LEU A 62 5.13 -4.44 -4.63
N ALA A 63 5.73 -4.14 -5.78
CA ALA A 63 5.91 -5.13 -6.86
C ALA A 63 6.85 -6.27 -6.44
N GLU A 64 7.92 -5.97 -5.72
CA GLU A 64 8.82 -6.98 -5.16
C GLU A 64 8.10 -7.88 -4.15
N VAL A 65 7.33 -7.31 -3.22
CA VAL A 65 6.56 -8.08 -2.23
C VAL A 65 5.58 -9.04 -2.92
N VAL A 66 4.87 -8.60 -3.96
CA VAL A 66 3.97 -9.47 -4.74
C VAL A 66 4.76 -10.64 -5.35
N THR A 67 5.91 -10.36 -5.96
CA THR A 67 6.78 -11.38 -6.55
C THR A 67 7.25 -12.41 -5.52
N GLN A 68 7.62 -11.97 -4.31
CA GLN A 68 8.03 -12.85 -3.22
C GLN A 68 6.88 -13.73 -2.74
N LEU A 69 5.67 -13.18 -2.60
CA LEU A 69 4.47 -13.93 -2.20
C LEU A 69 4.09 -14.99 -3.24
N GLU A 70 4.18 -14.68 -4.54
CA GLU A 70 3.93 -15.63 -5.62
C GLU A 70 4.95 -16.76 -5.66
N THR A 71 6.23 -16.43 -5.45
CA THR A 71 7.32 -17.41 -5.35
C THR A 71 7.13 -18.34 -4.15
N ALA A 72 6.75 -17.79 -3.00
CA ALA A 72 6.47 -18.57 -1.80
C ALA A 72 5.29 -19.53 -2.02
N ARG A 73 4.19 -19.06 -2.64
CA ARG A 73 3.02 -19.89 -2.97
C ARG A 73 3.39 -21.05 -3.89
N SER A 74 4.19 -20.80 -4.92
CA SER A 74 4.63 -21.83 -5.88
C SER A 74 5.52 -22.90 -5.22
N THR A 75 6.37 -22.50 -4.28
CA THR A 75 7.18 -23.42 -3.48
C THR A 75 6.31 -24.30 -2.57
N THR A 76 5.33 -23.72 -1.87
CA THR A 76 4.41 -24.49 -1.01
C THR A 76 3.58 -25.51 -1.80
N SER A 77 3.12 -25.16 -3.00
CA SER A 77 2.40 -26.10 -3.88
C SER A 77 3.26 -27.24 -4.41
N THR A 78 4.58 -27.05 -4.52
CA THR A 78 5.51 -28.09 -5.01
C THR A 78 5.89 -29.09 -3.91
N THR A 79 5.99 -28.65 -2.66
CA THR A 79 6.34 -29.51 -1.51
C THR A 79 5.15 -30.36 -1.02
N ALA A 80 3.92 -30.01 -1.41
CA ALA A 80 2.70 -30.74 -1.05
C ALA A 80 2.29 -31.85 -2.05
N ALA A 81 3.09 -32.07 -3.10
CA ALA A 81 2.90 -33.10 -4.13
C ALA A 81 3.95 -34.22 -3.98
#